data_AF-A0A3P6QP25-F1
#
_entry.id   AF-A0A3P6QP25-F1
#
_cell.length_a   1.000
_cell.length_b   1.000
_cell.length_c   1.000
_cell.angle_alpha   90.00
_cell.angle_beta   90.00
_cell.angle_gamma   90.00
#
_symmetry.space_group_name_H-M   'P 1'
#
loop_
_entity.id
_entity.type
_entity.pdbx_description
1 polymer ?
#
loop_
_entity_poly.entity_id
_entity_poly.type
_entity_poly.pdbx_seq_one_letter_code
_entity_poly.pdbx_strand_id
1 'polypeptide(L)'
;MCARYCLNIVFRIACPEEDLACAEGWFTYHPSQVFRLLQLLRLIYVRTEIPFDSKEIGTEVVQLLYLLYKRFRDINKELAILALKTLSNVALNNPSYAISIFTSEWLPLLASMVVHGRTLEERLISHKICQNALSTLGAVDYQLRSDIYELFLPDKEPLVDIVLIHGLRGGVAYTWRQKDHSSNVVSNCWPKDWLHLDIAEPMRILGLDYPSYLMHFTGTMESLEVRANRFEHQLQAAGVGKRPIIFICHSLGGLLAKRLLLDLPNLAAKTVGILFIATPHRGSPIAAWGYSILHPSQDVLLLFEENAVNKKLNEDFVSISDKVPVIVSMVETKLSNLIGRARGIVVPTQSAVYERGAVYHIEEAHHNVCKPSERSSPAYGVVLNFIRDSIQEAKKMKNVK
;
A
#
# COMPACT_ATOMS: atom_id res chain seq x y z
N MET A 1 9.98 41.20 41.07
CA MET A 1 9.95 40.72 39.66
C MET A 1 8.98 39.55 39.58
N CYS A 2 7.90 39.76 38.81
CA CYS A 2 6.95 38.81 38.20
C CYS A 2 6.30 37.69 39.05
N ALA A 3 5.02 37.37 38.94
CA ALA A 3 3.81 38.02 38.42
C ALA A 3 2.63 37.13 38.86
N ARG A 4 1.61 37.77 39.44
CA ARG A 4 0.18 37.41 39.46
C ARG A 4 -0.23 36.14 38.69
N TYR A 5 -0.53 35.08 39.45
CA TYR A 5 -1.63 34.18 39.13
C TYR A 5 -2.93 34.82 39.64
N CYS A 6 -3.78 35.30 38.73
CA CYS A 6 -5.21 35.45 39.01
C CYS A 6 -5.98 35.27 37.70
N LEU A 7 -6.92 34.33 37.75
CA LEU A 7 -7.82 33.90 36.70
C LEU A 7 -8.54 35.07 36.01
N ASN A 8 -8.47 35.12 34.68
CA ASN A 8 -9.54 35.71 33.88
C ASN A 8 -10.52 34.59 33.50
N ILE A 9 -11.57 34.44 34.32
CA ILE A 9 -12.79 33.74 33.93
C ILE A 9 -13.48 34.63 32.90
N VAL A 10 -13.26 34.34 31.62
CA VAL A 10 -14.16 34.83 30.57
C VAL A 10 -15.42 33.99 30.68
N PHE A 11 -16.50 34.61 31.17
CA PHE A 11 -17.86 34.07 31.07
C PHE A 11 -18.16 33.75 29.61
N ARG A 12 -18.03 32.48 29.23
CA ARG A 12 -18.58 31.95 27.98
C ARG A 12 -20.04 31.64 28.25
N ILE A 13 -20.93 32.45 27.69
CA ILE A 13 -22.34 32.10 27.55
C ILE A 13 -22.38 30.88 26.63
N ALA A 14 -22.64 29.71 27.21
CA ALA A 14 -22.86 28.50 26.45
C ALA A 14 -24.24 28.60 25.79
N CYS A 15 -24.30 28.59 24.47
CA CYS A 15 -25.56 28.32 23.79
C CYS A 15 -26.01 26.89 24.11
N PRO A 16 -27.30 26.66 24.42
CA PRO A 16 -27.86 25.33 24.59
C PRO A 16 -27.65 24.48 23.33
N GLU A 17 -27.44 23.16 23.48
CA GLU A 17 -27.18 22.21 22.39
C GLU A 17 -28.27 22.14 21.29
N GLU A 18 -29.40 22.80 21.48
CA GLU A 18 -30.59 22.71 20.63
C GLU A 18 -30.80 23.92 19.69
N ASP A 19 -29.94 24.94 19.74
CA ASP A 19 -30.13 26.15 18.94
C ASP A 19 -29.44 26.09 17.56
N LEU A 20 -30.22 25.71 16.54
CA LEU A 20 -29.79 25.64 15.14
C LEU A 20 -29.55 27.02 14.48
N ALA A 21 -29.88 28.13 15.15
CA ALA A 21 -29.76 29.48 14.61
C ALA A 21 -28.46 30.21 15.02
N CYS A 22 -27.52 29.54 15.70
CA CYS A 22 -26.23 30.12 16.08
C CYS A 22 -25.29 30.25 14.86
N ALA A 23 -25.58 31.22 14.00
CA ALA A 23 -24.71 31.68 12.95
C ALA A 23 -23.69 32.66 13.54
N GLU A 24 -22.49 32.16 13.85
CA GLU A 24 -21.17 32.83 13.76
C GLU A 24 -20.18 32.16 14.71
N GLY A 25 -19.45 31.16 14.19
CA GLY A 25 -18.44 30.42 14.94
C GLY A 25 -18.16 29.03 14.39
N TRP A 26 -18.18 28.88 13.06
CA TRP A 26 -18.04 27.59 12.40
C TRP A 26 -16.66 26.95 12.69
N PHE A 27 -16.70 25.98 13.61
CA PHE A 27 -15.69 24.97 13.95
C PHE A 27 -14.45 25.46 14.70
N THR A 28 -14.62 25.74 15.99
CA THR A 28 -13.52 25.59 16.95
C THR A 28 -13.32 24.09 17.24
N TYR A 29 -12.09 23.60 17.10
CA TYR A 29 -11.72 22.18 17.16
C TYR A 29 -12.05 21.55 18.52
N HIS A 30 -13.15 20.79 18.61
CA HIS A 30 -13.31 19.80 19.67
C HIS A 30 -12.73 18.46 19.20
N PRO A 31 -11.74 17.87 19.89
CA PRO A 31 -11.18 16.56 19.55
C PRO A 31 -12.25 15.47 19.37
N SER A 32 -13.37 15.55 20.10
CA SER A 32 -14.52 14.64 19.97
C SER A 32 -15.30 14.80 18.66
N GLN A 33 -15.35 15.99 18.06
CA GLN A 33 -16.03 16.21 16.78
C GLN A 33 -15.19 15.70 15.61
N VAL A 34 -13.88 15.97 15.61
CA VAL A 34 -12.95 15.44 14.60
C VAL A 34 -12.93 13.91 14.63
N PHE A 35 -12.94 13.33 15.84
CA PHE A 35 -13.04 11.87 15.99
C PHE A 35 -14.35 11.31 15.43
N ARG A 36 -15.50 11.90 15.76
CA ARG A 36 -16.81 11.49 15.22
C ARG A 36 -16.85 11.59 13.69
N LEU A 37 -16.33 12.68 13.14
CA LEU A 37 -16.22 12.88 11.69
C LEU A 37 -15.34 11.81 11.04
N LEU A 38 -14.20 11.48 11.66
CA LEU A 38 -13.33 10.40 11.19
C LEU A 38 -14.05 9.06 11.20
N GLN A 39 -14.80 8.72 12.25
CA GLN A 39 -15.58 7.48 12.29
C GLN A 39 -16.67 7.45 11.22
N LEU A 40 -17.41 8.55 11.03
CA LEU A 40 -18.41 8.65 9.97
C LEU A 40 -17.78 8.45 8.59
N LEU A 41 -16.68 9.14 8.31
CA LEU A 41 -16.00 9.03 7.02
C LEU A 41 -15.41 7.63 6.80
N ARG A 42 -14.99 6.93 7.86
CA ARG A 42 -14.57 5.51 7.80
C ARG A 42 -15.73 4.60 7.42
N LEU A 43 -16.93 4.82 7.97
CA LEU A 43 -18.12 4.06 7.60
C LEU A 43 -18.51 4.29 6.13
N ILE A 44 -18.46 5.55 5.66
CA ILE A 44 -18.69 5.87 4.25
C ILE A 44 -17.63 5.21 3.37
N TYR A 45 -16.35 5.28 3.75
CA TYR A 45 -15.26 4.62 3.04
C TYR A 45 -15.55 3.12 2.86
N VAL A 46 -15.79 2.40 3.96
CA VAL A 46 -16.09 0.95 3.93
C VAL A 46 -17.32 0.65 3.06
N ARG A 47 -18.39 1.45 3.20
CA ARG A 47 -19.61 1.27 2.40
C ARG A 47 -19.36 1.43 0.89
N THR A 48 -18.49 2.36 0.52
CA THR A 48 -18.16 2.66 -0.89
C THR A 48 -17.13 1.69 -1.50
N GLU A 49 -16.52 0.79 -0.72
CA GLU A 49 -15.60 -0.23 -1.27
C GLU A 49 -16.31 -1.27 -2.14
N ILE A 50 -17.63 -1.37 -2.03
CA ILE A 50 -18.51 -2.21 -2.85
C ILE A 50 -19.55 -1.34 -3.56
N PRO A 51 -20.16 -1.81 -4.68
CA PRO A 51 -21.23 -1.07 -5.34
C PRO A 51 -22.36 -0.68 -4.38
N PHE A 52 -22.95 0.50 -4.61
CA PHE A 52 -24.01 1.05 -3.75
C PHE A 52 -25.10 1.78 -4.54
N ASP A 53 -26.33 1.77 -4.01
CA ASP A 53 -27.42 2.55 -4.58
C ASP A 53 -27.18 4.04 -4.30
N SER A 54 -27.34 4.88 -5.34
CA SER A 54 -27.34 6.33 -5.25
C SER A 54 -28.31 6.91 -4.21
N LYS A 55 -29.34 6.17 -3.80
CA LYS A 55 -30.25 6.55 -2.71
C LYS A 55 -29.60 6.50 -1.33
N GLU A 56 -28.59 5.64 -1.14
CA GLU A 56 -27.87 5.53 0.14
C GLU A 56 -26.84 6.65 0.31
N ILE A 57 -26.12 6.97 -0.77
CA ILE A 57 -25.09 8.01 -0.79
C ILE A 57 -25.26 8.80 -2.07
N GLY A 58 -25.91 9.97 -2.02
CA GLY A 58 -26.11 10.83 -3.19
C GLY A 58 -24.81 11.44 -3.74
N THR A 59 -24.89 12.06 -4.93
CA THR A 59 -23.75 12.72 -5.59
C THR A 59 -23.18 13.90 -4.81
N GLU A 60 -23.95 14.46 -3.87
CA GLU A 60 -23.55 15.53 -2.94
C GLU A 60 -22.33 15.12 -2.09
N VAL A 61 -22.09 13.82 -1.92
CA VAL A 61 -20.89 13.30 -1.26
C VAL A 61 -19.60 13.81 -1.93
N VAL A 62 -19.61 14.05 -3.24
CA VAL A 62 -18.45 14.57 -3.98
C VAL A 62 -18.05 15.95 -3.45
N GLN A 63 -19.03 16.84 -3.24
CA GLN A 63 -18.79 18.17 -2.68
C GLN A 63 -18.40 18.11 -1.20
N LEU A 64 -19.04 17.24 -0.43
CA LEU A 64 -18.67 17.02 0.98
C LEU A 64 -17.20 16.62 1.10
N LEU A 65 -16.76 15.64 0.30
CA LEU A 65 -15.38 15.17 0.30
C LEU A 65 -14.40 16.28 -0.10
N TYR A 66 -14.78 17.18 -1.02
CA TYR A 66 -13.97 18.34 -1.40
C TYR A 66 -13.73 19.26 -0.20
N LEU A 67 -14.81 19.64 0.49
CA LEU A 67 -14.76 20.51 1.67
C LEU A 67 -13.93 19.88 2.79
N LEU A 68 -14.12 18.58 3.04
CA LEU A 68 -13.35 17.82 4.03
C LEU A 68 -11.86 17.80 3.67
N TYR A 69 -11.52 17.43 2.44
CA TYR A 69 -10.13 17.40 1.99
C TYR A 69 -9.48 18.77 2.12
N LYS A 70 -10.09 19.83 1.56
CA LYS A 70 -9.56 21.20 1.61
C LYS A 70 -9.35 21.70 3.04
N ARG A 71 -10.27 21.38 3.95
CA ARG A 71 -10.19 21.81 5.35
C ARG A 71 -9.13 21.06 6.14
N PHE A 72 -9.01 19.75 5.94
CA PHE A 72 -8.16 18.89 6.76
C PHE A 72 -6.80 18.58 6.14
N ARG A 73 -6.56 18.93 4.87
CA ARG A 73 -5.29 18.68 4.17
C ARG A 73 -4.06 19.04 5.00
N ASP A 74 -4.12 20.18 5.69
CA ASP A 74 -2.96 20.77 6.37
C ASP A 74 -2.93 20.46 7.88
N ILE A 75 -3.99 19.84 8.40
CA ILE A 75 -4.24 19.74 9.85
C ILE A 75 -4.46 18.29 10.29
N ASN A 76 -5.05 17.45 9.44
CA ASN A 76 -5.30 16.05 9.73
C ASN A 76 -5.14 15.19 8.47
N LYS A 77 -3.92 14.64 8.30
CA LYS A 77 -3.56 13.77 7.16
C LYS A 77 -4.51 12.57 7.02
N GLU A 78 -4.96 11.99 8.13
CA GLU A 78 -5.80 10.80 8.11
C GLU A 78 -7.17 11.09 7.48
N LEU A 79 -7.84 12.16 7.92
CA LEU A 79 -9.10 12.60 7.33
C LEU A 79 -8.93 12.99 5.85
N ALA A 80 -7.86 13.70 5.52
CA ALA A 80 -7.61 14.12 4.14
C ALA A 80 -7.39 12.92 3.20
N ILE A 81 -6.56 11.96 3.59
CA ILE A 81 -6.32 10.74 2.80
C ILE A 81 -7.57 9.87 2.73
N LEU A 82 -8.33 9.75 3.83
CA LEU A 82 -9.57 8.99 3.82
C LEU A 82 -10.61 9.64 2.89
N ALA A 83 -10.70 10.97 2.84
CA ALA A 83 -11.58 11.67 1.90
C ALA A 83 -11.20 11.38 0.44
N LEU A 84 -9.90 11.39 0.10
CA LEU A 84 -9.43 11.03 -1.24
C LEU A 84 -9.70 9.56 -1.58
N LYS A 85 -9.49 8.65 -0.62
CA LYS A 85 -9.79 7.21 -0.78
C LYS A 85 -11.28 6.99 -1.04
N THR A 86 -12.15 7.61 -0.24
CA THR A 86 -13.60 7.57 -0.46
C THR A 86 -13.98 8.17 -1.82
N LEU A 87 -13.35 9.28 -2.23
CA LEU A 87 -13.58 9.86 -3.55
C LEU A 87 -13.22 8.88 -4.68
N SER A 88 -12.11 8.15 -4.52
CA SER A 88 -11.67 7.16 -5.50
C SER A 88 -12.64 5.98 -5.64
N ASN A 89 -13.36 5.65 -4.57
CA ASN A 89 -14.38 4.60 -4.56
C ASN A 89 -15.68 5.08 -5.22
N VAL A 90 -16.18 6.26 -4.85
CA VAL A 90 -17.42 6.79 -5.45
C VAL A 90 -17.26 7.07 -6.95
N ALA A 91 -16.04 7.41 -7.40
CA ALA A 91 -15.71 7.56 -8.82
C ALA A 91 -15.98 6.28 -9.64
N LEU A 92 -15.94 5.09 -9.02
CA LEU A 92 -16.23 3.79 -9.65
C LEU A 92 -17.70 3.38 -9.59
N ASN A 93 -18.58 4.11 -8.89
CA ASN A 93 -19.94 3.62 -8.64
C ASN A 93 -20.83 3.69 -9.90
N ASN A 94 -20.95 4.88 -10.50
CA ASN A 94 -21.68 5.07 -11.75
C ASN A 94 -21.28 6.40 -12.43
N PRO A 95 -21.66 6.61 -13.71
CA PRO A 95 -21.26 7.81 -14.48
C PRO A 95 -21.58 9.15 -13.83
N SER A 96 -22.66 9.25 -13.03
CA SER A 96 -23.06 10.51 -12.39
C SER A 96 -22.01 11.04 -11.41
N TYR A 97 -21.34 10.16 -10.65
CA TYR A 97 -20.25 10.58 -9.75
C TYR A 97 -19.00 11.00 -10.52
N ALA A 98 -18.64 10.25 -11.57
CA ALA A 98 -17.50 10.58 -12.42
C ALA A 98 -17.68 11.94 -13.09
N ILE A 99 -18.88 12.22 -13.64
CA ILE A 99 -19.24 13.52 -14.20
C ILE A 99 -19.16 14.59 -13.11
N SER A 100 -19.76 14.38 -11.93
CA SER A 100 -19.72 15.34 -10.82
C SER A 100 -18.29 15.70 -10.38
N ILE A 101 -17.37 14.73 -10.35
CA ILE A 101 -15.95 14.97 -10.06
C ILE A 101 -15.31 15.85 -11.14
N PHE A 102 -15.58 15.56 -12.42
CA PHE A 102 -14.97 16.30 -13.53
C PHE A 102 -15.61 17.66 -13.81
N THR A 103 -16.84 17.91 -13.35
CA THR A 103 -17.51 19.21 -13.48
C THR A 103 -17.44 20.08 -12.23
N SER A 104 -16.72 19.65 -11.18
CA SER A 104 -16.54 20.40 -9.93
C SER A 104 -15.10 20.88 -9.76
N GLU A 105 -14.85 21.58 -8.65
CA GLU A 105 -13.53 22.07 -8.24
C GLU A 105 -12.52 20.95 -7.98
N TRP A 106 -12.97 19.69 -7.96
CA TRP A 106 -12.08 18.54 -7.94
C TRP A 106 -11.19 18.46 -9.18
N LEU A 107 -11.68 18.68 -10.39
CA LEU A 107 -10.88 18.50 -11.61
C LEU A 107 -9.56 19.31 -11.61
N PRO A 108 -9.59 20.66 -11.45
CA PRO A 108 -8.35 21.44 -11.43
C PRO A 108 -7.46 21.08 -10.22
N LEU A 109 -8.06 20.71 -9.08
CA LEU A 109 -7.31 20.29 -7.90
C LEU A 109 -6.59 18.95 -8.13
N LEU A 110 -7.28 17.95 -8.68
CA LEU A 110 -6.73 16.63 -8.98
C LEU A 110 -5.63 16.74 -10.04
N ALA A 111 -5.86 17.51 -11.12
CA ALA A 111 -4.86 17.74 -12.15
C ALA A 111 -3.57 18.36 -11.57
N SER A 112 -3.70 19.33 -10.67
CA SER A 112 -2.55 19.89 -9.94
C SER A 112 -1.91 18.85 -9.02
N MET A 113 -2.71 18.08 -8.28
CA MET A 113 -2.23 17.13 -7.28
C MET A 113 -1.53 15.90 -7.86
N VAL A 114 -1.85 15.47 -9.08
CA VAL A 114 -1.12 14.36 -9.74
C VAL A 114 0.38 14.67 -9.84
N VAL A 115 0.73 15.93 -10.14
CA VAL A 115 2.12 16.37 -10.30
C VAL A 115 2.67 16.98 -9.01
N HIS A 116 1.91 17.87 -8.38
CA HIS A 116 2.33 18.73 -7.27
C HIS A 116 1.71 18.37 -5.91
N GLY A 117 1.13 17.17 -5.79
CA GLY A 117 0.69 16.65 -4.49
C GLY A 117 1.83 16.63 -3.47
N ARG A 118 1.54 16.97 -2.21
CA ARG A 118 2.55 17.16 -1.16
C ARG A 118 3.20 15.85 -0.74
N THR A 119 2.44 14.76 -0.77
CA THR A 119 2.94 13.43 -0.46
C THR A 119 2.81 12.51 -1.66
N LEU A 120 3.49 11.36 -1.64
CA LEU A 120 3.31 10.34 -2.67
C LEU A 120 1.86 9.84 -2.68
N GLU A 121 1.26 9.61 -1.51
CA GLU A 121 -0.13 9.13 -1.41
C GLU A 121 -1.12 10.10 -2.05
N GLU A 122 -0.97 11.42 -1.83
CA GLU A 122 -1.81 12.42 -2.52
C GLU A 122 -1.72 12.28 -4.05
N ARG A 123 -0.50 12.20 -4.58
CA ARG A 123 -0.26 12.08 -6.03
C ARG A 123 -0.88 10.80 -6.60
N LEU A 124 -0.65 9.67 -5.94
CA LEU A 124 -1.15 8.36 -6.40
C LEU A 124 -2.67 8.26 -6.31
N ILE A 125 -3.29 8.74 -5.23
CA ILE A 125 -4.74 8.69 -5.08
C ILE A 125 -5.41 9.67 -6.05
N SER A 126 -4.84 10.85 -6.29
CA SER A 126 -5.36 11.77 -7.31
C SER A 126 -5.33 11.17 -8.71
N HIS A 127 -4.23 10.53 -9.10
CA HIS A 127 -4.14 9.80 -10.37
C HIS A 127 -5.21 8.71 -10.44
N LYS A 128 -5.34 7.92 -9.37
CA LYS A 128 -6.34 6.86 -9.24
C LYS A 128 -7.78 7.36 -9.36
N ILE A 129 -8.12 8.51 -8.77
CA ILE A 129 -9.47 9.10 -8.88
C ILE A 129 -9.76 9.42 -10.36
N CYS A 130 -8.83 10.08 -11.05
CA CYS A 130 -8.98 10.38 -12.48
C CYS A 130 -9.12 9.11 -13.32
N GLN A 131 -8.25 8.12 -13.10
CA GLN A 131 -8.27 6.82 -13.78
C GLN A 131 -9.61 6.10 -13.60
N ASN A 132 -10.09 6.04 -12.36
CA ASN A 132 -11.35 5.39 -12.03
C ASN A 132 -12.55 6.12 -12.64
N ALA A 133 -12.59 7.44 -12.57
CA ALA A 133 -13.64 8.24 -13.21
C ALA A 133 -13.64 8.05 -14.74
N LEU A 134 -12.47 8.05 -15.38
CA LEU A 134 -12.32 7.76 -16.81
C LEU A 134 -12.78 6.33 -17.17
N SER A 135 -12.45 5.34 -16.33
CA SER A 135 -12.91 3.96 -16.52
C SER A 135 -14.43 3.85 -16.45
N THR A 136 -15.06 4.50 -15.47
CA THR A 136 -16.52 4.55 -15.33
C THR A 136 -17.21 5.20 -16.53
N LEU A 137 -16.55 6.17 -17.18
CA LEU A 137 -17.02 6.81 -18.41
C LEU A 137 -16.70 6.02 -19.68
N GLY A 138 -16.06 4.85 -19.57
CA GLY A 138 -15.71 4.00 -20.70
C GLY A 138 -14.47 4.44 -21.48
N ALA A 139 -13.69 5.39 -20.96
CA ALA A 139 -12.46 5.86 -21.60
C ALA A 139 -11.25 4.95 -21.32
N VAL A 140 -11.29 4.15 -20.25
CA VAL A 140 -10.23 3.17 -19.91
C VAL A 140 -10.83 1.84 -19.46
N ASP A 141 -10.20 0.73 -19.83
CA ASP A 141 -10.72 -0.64 -19.69
C ASP A 141 -10.33 -1.35 -18.38
N TYR A 142 -9.77 -0.64 -17.40
CA TYR A 142 -9.39 -1.20 -16.10
C TYR A 142 -9.61 -0.21 -14.95
N GLN A 143 -9.83 -0.77 -13.76
CA GLN A 143 -10.15 -0.04 -12.54
C GLN A 143 -9.08 -0.26 -11.48
N LEU A 144 -8.72 0.80 -10.77
CA LEU A 144 -7.85 0.72 -9.60
C LEU A 144 -8.73 0.68 -8.34
N ARG A 145 -9.01 -0.51 -7.83
CA ARG A 145 -9.80 -0.71 -6.58
C ARG A 145 -9.00 -0.29 -5.33
N SER A 146 -9.66 -0.09 -4.18
CA SER A 146 -9.16 0.56 -2.95
C SER A 146 -7.66 0.42 -2.65
N ASP A 147 -7.14 -0.80 -2.70
CA ASP A 147 -5.79 -1.14 -2.23
C ASP A 147 -4.73 -1.24 -3.34
N ILE A 148 -5.10 -0.97 -4.59
CA ILE A 148 -4.20 -0.95 -5.75
C ILE A 148 -3.79 0.48 -6.06
N TYR A 149 -2.49 0.70 -6.21
CA TYR A 149 -1.92 1.98 -6.62
C TYR A 149 -1.05 1.78 -7.85
N GLU A 150 -1.31 2.56 -8.90
CA GLU A 150 -0.44 2.61 -10.07
C GLU A 150 0.69 3.60 -9.82
N LEU A 151 1.91 3.07 -9.64
CA LEU A 151 3.10 3.87 -9.38
C LEU A 151 3.67 4.46 -10.65
N PHE A 152 3.64 3.69 -11.73
CA PHE A 152 4.16 4.08 -13.03
C PHE A 152 3.44 3.33 -14.14
N LEU A 153 3.03 4.06 -15.18
CA LEU A 153 2.51 3.53 -16.43
C LEU A 153 3.32 4.17 -17.57
N PRO A 154 3.94 3.38 -18.46
CA PRO A 154 4.67 3.91 -19.61
C PRO A 154 3.71 4.32 -20.73
N ASP A 155 4.17 5.21 -21.62
CA ASP A 155 3.39 5.63 -22.81
C ASP A 155 3.16 4.49 -23.82
N LYS A 156 4.00 3.45 -23.77
CA LYS A 156 3.90 2.25 -24.62
C LYS A 156 3.20 1.13 -23.87
N GLU A 157 2.54 0.22 -24.60
CA GLU A 157 1.91 -0.95 -23.98
C GLU A 157 2.93 -1.74 -23.13
N PRO A 158 2.65 -1.95 -21.83
CA PRO A 158 3.57 -2.66 -20.95
C PRO A 158 3.82 -4.10 -21.38
N LEU A 159 5.08 -4.50 -21.40
CA LEU A 159 5.49 -5.88 -21.61
C LEU A 159 5.14 -6.76 -20.40
N VAL A 160 5.28 -6.21 -19.20
CA VAL A 160 5.09 -6.88 -17.90
C VAL A 160 4.40 -5.97 -16.90
N ASP A 161 3.75 -6.57 -15.90
CA ASP A 161 3.31 -5.91 -14.67
C ASP A 161 4.29 -6.23 -13.53
N ILE A 162 4.85 -5.21 -12.89
CA ILE A 162 5.59 -5.34 -11.63
C ILE A 162 4.62 -5.06 -10.49
N VAL A 163 4.45 -6.02 -9.58
CA VAL A 163 3.56 -5.92 -8.43
C VAL A 163 4.38 -5.92 -7.14
N LEU A 164 4.35 -4.77 -6.44
CA LEU A 164 5.06 -4.55 -5.20
C LEU A 164 4.16 -4.84 -3.99
N ILE A 165 4.60 -5.71 -3.08
CA ILE A 165 3.85 -6.08 -1.87
C ILE A 165 4.67 -5.78 -0.61
N HIS A 166 4.19 -4.83 0.19
CA HIS A 166 4.90 -4.40 1.40
C HIS A 166 4.78 -5.39 2.56
N GLY A 167 5.61 -5.23 3.60
CA GLY A 167 5.56 -6.02 4.83
C GLY A 167 4.70 -5.40 5.95
N LEU A 168 4.85 -5.95 7.15
CA LEU A 168 4.13 -5.51 8.36
C LEU A 168 4.45 -4.06 8.75
N ARG A 169 3.44 -3.26 9.13
CA ARG A 169 3.54 -1.79 9.34
C ARG A 169 4.07 -1.02 8.13
N GLY A 170 4.05 -1.67 6.97
CA GLY A 170 4.41 -1.07 5.71
C GLY A 170 3.28 -0.22 5.15
N GLY A 171 3.52 0.18 3.91
CA GLY A 171 2.57 0.84 3.05
C GLY A 171 3.31 1.18 1.77
N VAL A 172 2.58 1.39 0.66
CA VAL A 172 3.23 1.63 -0.64
C VAL A 172 4.25 2.79 -0.56
N ALA A 173 3.87 3.92 0.04
CA ALA A 173 4.75 5.08 0.20
C ALA A 173 5.84 4.90 1.26
N TYR A 174 5.64 4.03 2.25
CA TYR A 174 6.60 3.86 3.34
C TYR A 174 7.67 2.80 3.02
N THR A 175 7.27 1.66 2.48
CA THR A 175 8.18 0.53 2.25
C THR A 175 9.07 0.78 1.04
N TRP A 176 8.54 1.38 -0.02
CA TRP A 176 9.22 1.56 -1.30
C TRP A 176 9.91 2.92 -1.47
N ARG A 177 10.09 3.67 -0.38
CA ARG A 177 10.88 4.91 -0.40
C ARG A 177 12.38 4.61 -0.44
N GLN A 178 13.17 5.55 -0.95
CA GLN A 178 14.62 5.52 -0.80
C GLN A 178 15.02 5.56 0.69
N LYS A 179 16.16 4.95 1.04
CA LYS A 179 16.69 5.04 2.40
C LYS A 179 17.01 6.50 2.73
N ASP A 180 16.60 6.94 3.91
CA ASP A 180 16.71 8.33 4.33
C ASP A 180 18.21 8.73 4.47
N HIS A 181 18.67 9.71 3.69
CA HIS A 181 20.01 10.30 3.69
C HIS A 181 19.96 11.83 3.76
N SER A 182 21.05 12.48 4.16
CA SER A 182 21.14 13.93 4.36
C SER A 182 21.47 14.77 3.10
N SER A 183 21.20 14.30 1.87
CA SER A 183 21.66 15.01 0.65
C SER A 183 20.65 15.03 -0.52
N ASN A 184 20.98 15.81 -1.58
CA ASN A 184 20.05 16.68 -2.33
C ASN A 184 19.35 16.11 -3.60
N VAL A 185 19.37 14.81 -3.87
CA VAL A 185 18.45 14.21 -4.88
C VAL A 185 17.90 12.91 -4.33
N VAL A 186 16.74 13.01 -3.67
CA VAL A 186 16.08 11.87 -3.01
C VAL A 186 14.81 11.53 -3.78
N SER A 187 14.72 10.30 -4.28
CA SER A 187 13.48 9.70 -4.72
C SER A 187 12.57 9.45 -3.52
N ASN A 188 11.32 9.89 -3.66
CA ASN A 188 10.30 9.60 -2.65
C ASN A 188 9.78 8.16 -2.78
N CYS A 189 9.96 7.52 -3.95
CA CYS A 189 9.57 6.14 -4.22
C CYS A 189 10.49 5.56 -5.31
N TRP A 190 11.52 4.82 -4.90
CA TRP A 190 12.58 4.39 -5.82
C TRP A 190 12.06 3.50 -6.97
N PRO A 191 11.05 2.62 -6.81
CA PRO A 191 10.56 1.83 -7.93
C PRO A 191 9.92 2.73 -8.99
N LYS A 192 9.14 3.72 -8.55
CA LYS A 192 8.49 4.69 -9.42
C LYS A 192 9.53 5.58 -10.14
N ASP A 193 10.45 6.16 -9.38
CA ASP A 193 11.29 7.24 -9.90
C ASP A 193 12.56 6.73 -10.61
N TRP A 194 13.01 5.48 -10.37
CA TRP A 194 14.26 4.97 -10.94
C TRP A 194 14.10 3.83 -11.94
N LEU A 195 13.21 2.85 -11.72
CA LEU A 195 13.20 1.61 -12.53
C LEU A 195 13.03 1.86 -14.04
N HIS A 196 12.11 2.75 -14.41
CA HIS A 196 11.86 3.14 -15.80
C HIS A 196 13.04 3.88 -16.48
N LEU A 197 14.01 4.38 -15.71
CA LEU A 197 15.22 5.03 -16.23
C LEU A 197 16.34 4.01 -16.51
N ASP A 198 16.36 2.89 -15.78
CA ASP A 198 17.44 1.89 -15.78
C ASP A 198 17.08 0.59 -16.53
N ILE A 199 15.83 0.45 -16.93
CA ILE A 199 15.30 -0.68 -17.71
C ILE A 199 14.55 -0.11 -18.91
N ALA A 200 14.99 -0.51 -20.11
CA ALA A 200 14.50 0.05 -21.36
C ALA A 200 13.12 -0.50 -21.78
N GLU A 201 12.78 -1.72 -21.35
CA GLU A 201 11.51 -2.35 -21.67
C GLU A 201 10.33 -1.68 -20.95
N PRO A 202 9.19 -1.47 -21.64
CA PRO A 202 8.03 -0.86 -21.03
C PRO A 202 7.45 -1.79 -19.95
N MET A 203 7.29 -1.27 -18.74
CA MET A 203 6.72 -1.99 -17.61
C MET A 203 5.70 -1.12 -16.87
N ARG A 204 4.62 -1.71 -16.41
CA ARG A 204 3.70 -1.06 -15.48
C ARG A 204 4.09 -1.45 -14.06
N ILE A 205 4.09 -0.51 -13.13
CA ILE A 205 4.44 -0.74 -11.73
C ILE A 205 3.22 -0.47 -10.87
N LEU A 206 2.80 -1.49 -10.13
CA LEU A 206 1.68 -1.45 -9.19
C LEU A 206 2.17 -1.69 -7.77
N GLY A 207 1.60 -0.98 -6.80
CA GLY A 207 1.78 -1.22 -5.37
C GLY A 207 0.49 -1.70 -4.73
N LEU A 208 0.59 -2.75 -3.91
CA LEU A 208 -0.50 -3.21 -3.05
C LEU A 208 -0.35 -2.61 -1.66
N ASP A 209 -1.45 -2.07 -1.13
CA ASP A 209 -1.51 -1.49 0.22
C ASP A 209 -2.50 -2.30 1.07
N TYR A 210 -2.13 -2.74 2.25
CA TYR A 210 -3.06 -3.45 3.12
C TYR A 210 -2.82 -3.15 4.60
N PRO A 211 -3.88 -3.13 5.42
CA PRO A 211 -3.72 -2.94 6.85
C PRO A 211 -2.90 -4.08 7.43
N SER A 212 -1.82 -3.72 8.11
CA SER A 212 -0.94 -4.66 8.82
C SER A 212 -0.44 -4.00 10.11
N TYR A 213 -0.67 -4.68 11.24
CA TYR A 213 -0.43 -4.11 12.57
C TYR A 213 0.44 -5.03 13.41
N LEU A 214 1.27 -4.48 14.30
CA LEU A 214 2.06 -5.30 15.25
C LEU A 214 1.22 -5.80 16.43
N MET A 215 0.26 -4.99 16.87
CA MET A 215 -0.57 -5.28 18.04
C MET A 215 -2.03 -5.33 17.63
N HIS A 216 -2.81 -6.14 18.33
CA HIS A 216 -4.25 -6.19 18.16
C HIS A 216 -4.87 -4.92 18.75
N PHE A 217 -5.25 -3.95 17.90
CA PHE A 217 -6.14 -2.86 18.28
C PHE A 217 -7.56 -3.22 17.86
N THR A 218 -8.57 -2.59 18.48
CA THR A 218 -10.02 -2.91 18.44
C THR A 218 -10.70 -2.77 17.05
N GLY A 219 -10.09 -3.31 15.99
CA GLY A 219 -10.63 -3.44 14.64
C GLY A 219 -10.52 -4.88 14.16
N THR A 220 -11.35 -5.24 13.19
CA THR A 220 -11.33 -6.55 12.53
C THR A 220 -10.01 -6.76 11.80
N MET A 221 -9.22 -7.73 12.26
CA MET A 221 -8.01 -8.17 11.58
C MET A 221 -8.36 -9.18 10.49
N GLU A 222 -7.79 -9.01 9.30
CA GLU A 222 -7.99 -9.94 8.19
C GLU A 222 -6.92 -11.03 8.21
N SER A 223 -7.33 -12.28 8.01
CA SER A 223 -6.40 -13.38 7.78
C SER A 223 -5.71 -13.20 6.41
N LEU A 224 -4.60 -13.93 6.21
CA LEU A 224 -3.90 -13.95 4.92
C LEU A 224 -4.82 -14.37 3.76
N GLU A 225 -5.74 -15.30 4.03
CA GLU A 225 -6.73 -15.83 3.09
C GLU A 225 -7.80 -14.78 2.72
N VAL A 226 -8.38 -14.10 3.72
CA VAL A 226 -9.33 -13.00 3.47
C VAL A 226 -8.67 -11.91 2.63
N ARG A 227 -7.42 -11.58 2.95
CA ARG A 227 -6.63 -10.59 2.22
C ARG A 227 -6.35 -11.03 0.78
N ALA A 228 -5.98 -12.29 0.57
CA ALA A 228 -5.74 -12.85 -0.76
C ALA A 228 -7.01 -12.82 -1.63
N ASN A 229 -8.16 -13.25 -1.09
CA ASN A 229 -9.45 -13.21 -1.77
C ASN A 229 -9.86 -11.78 -2.15
N ARG A 230 -9.61 -10.81 -1.26
CA ARG A 230 -9.87 -9.40 -1.58
C ARG A 230 -8.98 -8.92 -2.74
N PHE A 231 -7.69 -9.24 -2.71
CA PHE A 231 -6.77 -8.85 -3.78
C PHE A 231 -7.02 -9.56 -5.10
N GLU A 232 -7.62 -10.76 -5.13
CA GLU A 232 -8.03 -11.42 -6.38
C GLU A 232 -8.86 -10.48 -7.26
N HIS A 233 -10.00 -10.01 -6.73
CA HIS A 233 -10.92 -9.16 -7.49
C HIS A 233 -10.28 -7.82 -7.86
N GLN A 234 -9.44 -7.27 -6.98
CA GLN A 234 -8.79 -6.00 -7.21
C GLN A 234 -7.69 -6.08 -8.29
N LEU A 235 -6.90 -7.16 -8.30
CA LEU A 235 -5.88 -7.42 -9.32
C LEU A 235 -6.53 -7.69 -10.68
N GLN A 236 -7.61 -8.47 -10.72
CA GLN A 236 -8.38 -8.71 -11.94
C GLN A 236 -8.98 -7.40 -12.48
N ALA A 237 -9.59 -6.58 -11.63
CA ALA A 237 -10.13 -5.27 -12.02
C ALA A 237 -9.05 -4.31 -12.56
N ALA A 238 -7.83 -4.38 -12.02
CA ALA A 238 -6.67 -3.63 -12.51
C ALA A 238 -6.04 -4.23 -13.80
N GLY A 239 -6.62 -5.31 -14.33
CA GLY A 239 -6.13 -5.99 -15.53
C GLY A 239 -4.84 -6.79 -15.33
N VAL A 240 -4.45 -7.07 -14.09
CA VAL A 240 -3.29 -7.91 -13.77
C VAL A 240 -3.58 -9.36 -14.17
N GLY A 241 -2.61 -10.02 -14.82
CA GLY A 241 -2.79 -11.35 -15.42
C GLY A 241 -3.05 -11.34 -16.92
N LYS A 242 -3.35 -10.17 -17.51
CA LYS A 242 -3.38 -10.01 -18.98
C LYS A 242 -1.97 -10.15 -19.60
N ARG A 243 -0.93 -9.79 -18.85
CA ARG A 243 0.50 -9.84 -19.22
C ARG A 243 1.34 -10.56 -18.16
N PRO A 244 2.58 -10.96 -18.47
CA PRO A 244 3.47 -11.57 -17.49
C PRO A 244 3.70 -10.69 -16.27
N ILE A 245 3.86 -11.32 -15.10
CA ILE A 245 3.87 -10.66 -13.79
C ILE A 245 5.21 -10.91 -13.09
N ILE A 246 5.74 -9.86 -12.48
CA ILE A 246 6.92 -9.89 -11.63
C ILE A 246 6.51 -9.40 -10.24
N PHE A 247 6.68 -10.25 -9.22
CA PHE A 247 6.44 -9.85 -7.83
C PHE A 247 7.73 -9.40 -7.15
N ILE A 248 7.65 -8.28 -6.44
CA ILE A 248 8.71 -7.85 -5.51
C ILE A 248 8.07 -7.68 -4.15
N CYS A 249 8.50 -8.49 -3.19
CA CYS A 249 7.80 -8.67 -1.94
C CYS A 249 8.74 -8.46 -0.76
N HIS A 250 8.33 -7.66 0.22
CA HIS A 250 9.08 -7.46 1.45
C HIS A 250 8.41 -8.16 2.63
N SER A 251 9.18 -8.93 3.40
CA SER A 251 8.75 -9.53 4.67
C SER A 251 7.41 -10.28 4.52
N LEU A 252 6.39 -9.96 5.33
CA LEU A 252 5.03 -10.51 5.26
C LEU A 252 4.42 -10.49 3.84
N GLY A 253 4.76 -9.50 3.02
CA GLY A 253 4.27 -9.40 1.64
C GLY A 253 4.65 -10.59 0.77
N GLY A 254 5.76 -11.27 1.09
CA GLY A 254 6.16 -12.49 0.40
C GLY A 254 5.27 -13.69 0.74
N LEU A 255 4.75 -13.76 1.97
CA LEU A 255 3.76 -14.78 2.35
C LEU A 255 2.42 -14.52 1.65
N LEU A 256 2.02 -13.25 1.56
CA LEU A 256 0.83 -12.87 0.79
C LEU A 256 0.96 -13.23 -0.69
N ALA A 257 2.12 -12.99 -1.31
CA ALA A 257 2.37 -13.41 -2.68
C ALA A 257 2.24 -14.93 -2.86
N LYS A 258 2.81 -15.73 -1.96
CA LYS A 258 2.65 -17.20 -2.00
C LYS A 258 1.18 -17.60 -1.95
N ARG A 259 0.41 -17.02 -1.02
CA ARG A 259 -1.02 -17.31 -0.87
C ARG A 259 -1.81 -16.93 -2.12
N LEU A 260 -1.58 -15.73 -2.67
CA LEU A 260 -2.19 -15.28 -3.92
C LEU A 260 -1.92 -16.23 -5.08
N LEU A 261 -0.68 -16.73 -5.23
CA LEU A 261 -0.33 -17.63 -6.32
C LEU A 261 -0.88 -19.04 -6.16
N LEU A 262 -1.07 -19.51 -4.92
CA LEU A 262 -1.74 -20.77 -4.64
C LEU A 262 -3.24 -20.69 -4.93
N ASP A 263 -3.89 -19.60 -4.49
CA ASP A 263 -5.32 -19.40 -4.67
C ASP A 263 -5.70 -19.05 -6.11
N LEU A 264 -4.78 -18.43 -6.86
CA LEU A 264 -5.02 -17.92 -8.21
C LEU A 264 -4.10 -18.60 -9.25
N PRO A 265 -4.43 -19.82 -9.72
CA PRO A 265 -3.64 -20.54 -10.71
C PRO A 265 -3.39 -19.74 -12.01
N ASN A 266 -4.36 -18.90 -12.41
CA ASN A 266 -4.23 -18.02 -13.57
C ASN A 266 -3.14 -16.96 -13.37
N LEU A 267 -3.02 -16.43 -12.14
CA LEU A 267 -1.98 -15.47 -11.77
C LEU A 267 -0.62 -16.16 -11.70
N ALA A 268 -0.57 -17.36 -11.11
CA ALA A 268 0.64 -18.18 -11.05
C ALA A 268 1.16 -18.54 -12.45
N ALA A 269 0.29 -18.94 -13.37
CA ALA A 269 0.65 -19.25 -14.75
C ALA A 269 1.22 -18.03 -15.52
N LYS A 270 0.97 -16.81 -15.06
CA LYS A 270 1.48 -15.57 -15.65
C LYS A 270 2.71 -15.03 -14.93
N THR A 271 3.07 -15.60 -13.78
CA THR A 271 4.16 -15.11 -12.96
C THR A 271 5.48 -15.62 -13.48
N VAL A 272 6.34 -14.71 -13.94
CA VAL A 272 7.66 -15.01 -14.50
C VAL A 272 8.78 -14.83 -13.48
N GLY A 273 8.54 -14.04 -12.44
CA GLY A 273 9.55 -13.71 -11.45
C GLY A 273 8.98 -13.38 -10.07
N ILE A 274 9.67 -13.83 -9.01
CA ILE A 274 9.40 -13.41 -7.63
C ILE A 274 10.70 -13.07 -6.91
N LEU A 275 10.78 -11.86 -6.35
CA LEU A 275 11.85 -11.41 -5.48
C LEU A 275 11.36 -11.35 -4.04
N PHE A 276 11.86 -12.25 -3.20
CA PHE A 276 11.61 -12.26 -1.76
C PHE A 276 12.67 -11.46 -1.02
N ILE A 277 12.27 -10.35 -0.40
CA ILE A 277 13.17 -9.49 0.39
C ILE A 277 12.86 -9.69 1.87
N ALA A 278 13.77 -10.36 2.57
CA ALA A 278 13.66 -10.71 3.99
C ALA A 278 12.30 -11.35 4.35
N THR A 279 11.78 -12.24 3.49
CA THR A 279 10.52 -12.94 3.72
C THR A 279 10.72 -14.11 4.69
N PRO A 280 10.01 -14.17 5.82
CA PRO A 280 10.15 -15.25 6.82
C PRO A 280 9.43 -16.53 6.37
N HIS A 281 9.99 -17.25 5.41
CA HIS A 281 9.39 -18.47 4.85
C HIS A 281 9.16 -19.57 5.88
N ARG A 282 9.94 -19.58 6.97
CA ARG A 282 9.85 -20.55 8.08
C ARG A 282 9.54 -19.88 9.42
N GLY A 283 9.07 -18.63 9.39
CA GLY A 283 8.84 -17.81 10.58
C GLY A 283 10.09 -17.12 11.09
N SER A 284 10.01 -16.50 12.26
CA SER A 284 11.10 -15.77 12.91
C SER A 284 11.06 -15.97 14.43
N PRO A 285 12.20 -16.28 15.07
CA PRO A 285 12.31 -16.33 16.53
C PRO A 285 11.99 -14.99 17.20
N ILE A 286 12.31 -13.87 16.52
CA ILE A 286 12.16 -12.52 17.08
C ILE A 286 10.72 -12.06 17.08
N ALA A 287 9.89 -12.54 16.15
CA ALA A 287 8.45 -12.31 16.20
C ALA A 287 7.86 -12.83 17.52
N ALA A 288 8.28 -14.02 17.95
CA ALA A 288 7.87 -14.62 19.21
C ALA A 288 8.39 -13.86 20.45
N TRP A 289 9.65 -13.42 20.45
CA TRP A 289 10.23 -12.77 21.64
C TRP A 289 9.84 -11.30 21.81
N GLY A 290 9.69 -10.56 20.70
CA GLY A 290 9.43 -9.13 20.73
C GLY A 290 8.01 -8.77 21.15
N TYR A 291 7.00 -9.55 20.73
CA TYR A 291 5.59 -9.12 20.81
C TYR A 291 4.70 -9.99 21.72
N SER A 292 5.21 -11.09 22.27
CA SER A 292 4.43 -12.00 23.12
C SER A 292 3.86 -11.35 24.39
N ILE A 293 4.43 -10.23 24.85
CA ILE A 293 3.97 -9.52 26.05
C ILE A 293 2.81 -8.53 25.72
N LEU A 294 2.47 -8.35 24.45
CA LEU A 294 1.64 -7.23 23.97
C LEU A 294 0.39 -7.63 23.18
N HIS A 295 -0.17 -8.83 23.37
CA HIS A 295 -1.29 -9.36 22.57
C HIS A 295 -0.99 -9.23 21.06
N PRO A 296 -0.08 -10.05 20.53
CA PRO A 296 0.38 -9.94 19.15
C PRO A 296 -0.78 -10.10 18.17
N SER A 297 -0.66 -9.41 17.05
CA SER A 297 -1.63 -9.45 15.97
C SER A 297 -1.63 -10.82 15.25
N GLN A 298 -2.70 -11.18 14.52
CA GLN A 298 -2.70 -12.42 13.73
C GLN A 298 -1.60 -12.45 12.67
N ASP A 299 -1.30 -11.29 12.06
CA ASP A 299 -0.16 -11.14 11.14
C ASP A 299 1.17 -11.45 11.85
N VAL A 300 1.35 -11.04 13.10
CA VAL A 300 2.55 -11.34 13.90
C VAL A 300 2.62 -12.81 14.30
N LEU A 301 1.50 -13.41 14.70
CA LEU A 301 1.42 -14.83 15.05
C LEU A 301 1.77 -15.74 13.87
N LEU A 302 1.37 -15.35 12.65
CA LEU A 302 1.76 -16.04 11.41
C LEU A 302 3.29 -16.05 11.21
N LEU A 303 3.98 -15.01 11.68
CA LEU A 303 5.43 -14.90 11.56
C LEU A 303 6.20 -15.65 12.66
N PHE A 304 5.53 -16.26 13.63
CA PHE A 304 6.21 -17.05 14.66
C PHE A 304 6.89 -18.27 14.03
N GLU A 305 8.06 -18.61 14.57
CA GLU A 305 8.71 -19.87 14.23
C GLU A 305 7.76 -21.04 14.55
N GLU A 306 7.82 -22.10 13.73
CA GLU A 306 6.95 -23.28 13.83
C GLU A 306 5.44 -23.03 13.65
N ASN A 307 5.02 -21.83 13.20
CA ASN A 307 3.62 -21.59 12.89
C ASN A 307 3.12 -22.55 11.79
N ALA A 308 2.12 -23.37 12.12
CA ALA A 308 1.59 -24.41 11.23
C ALA A 308 1.02 -23.84 9.92
N VAL A 309 0.42 -22.65 9.95
CA VAL A 309 -0.15 -22.00 8.75
C VAL A 309 0.97 -21.53 7.82
N ASN A 310 2.02 -20.89 8.35
CA ASN A 310 3.17 -20.45 7.55
C ASN A 310 3.95 -21.64 6.99
N LYS A 311 4.18 -22.67 7.81
CA LYS A 311 4.85 -23.91 7.38
C LYS A 311 4.09 -24.58 6.24
N LYS A 312 2.77 -24.79 6.41
CA LYS A 312 1.91 -25.35 5.37
C LYS A 312 1.92 -24.49 4.10
N LEU A 313 1.83 -23.16 4.25
CA LEU A 313 1.90 -22.24 3.10
C LEU A 313 3.22 -22.39 2.33
N ASN A 314 4.33 -22.55 3.03
CA ASN A 314 5.63 -22.77 2.39
C ASN A 314 5.68 -24.13 1.66
N GLU A 315 5.20 -25.20 2.29
CA GLU A 315 5.11 -26.55 1.72
C GLU A 315 4.21 -26.56 0.47
N ASP A 316 3.02 -25.97 0.55
CA ASP A 316 2.07 -25.88 -0.57
C ASP A 316 2.70 -25.09 -1.73
N PHE A 317 3.41 -23.99 -1.44
CA PHE A 317 4.05 -23.17 -2.47
C PHE A 317 5.15 -23.92 -3.25
N VAL A 318 5.83 -24.90 -2.64
CA VAL A 318 6.81 -25.73 -3.37
C VAL A 318 6.17 -26.38 -4.60
N SER A 319 4.92 -26.84 -4.50
CA SER A 319 4.21 -27.54 -5.58
C SER A 319 3.98 -26.69 -6.85
N ILE A 320 3.92 -25.37 -6.71
CA ILE A 320 3.75 -24.44 -7.84
C ILE A 320 5.03 -23.70 -8.19
N SER A 321 6.02 -23.73 -7.30
CA SER A 321 7.23 -22.94 -7.43
C SER A 321 7.91 -23.22 -8.76
N ASP A 322 8.03 -24.48 -9.21
CA ASP A 322 8.73 -24.85 -10.46
C ASP A 322 8.17 -24.19 -11.72
N LYS A 323 6.93 -23.68 -11.64
CA LYS A 323 6.29 -22.93 -12.73
C LYS A 323 6.74 -21.47 -12.80
N VAL A 324 7.39 -20.96 -11.75
CA VAL A 324 7.96 -19.61 -11.68
C VAL A 324 9.44 -19.67 -12.08
N PRO A 325 9.81 -19.18 -13.29
CA PRO A 325 11.16 -19.28 -13.82
C PRO A 325 12.23 -18.61 -12.96
N VAL A 326 11.97 -17.39 -12.50
CA VAL A 326 12.97 -16.59 -11.76
C VAL A 326 12.53 -16.43 -10.31
N ILE A 327 13.28 -17.01 -9.37
CA ILE A 327 13.12 -16.73 -7.95
C ILE A 327 14.44 -16.22 -7.38
N VAL A 328 14.37 -15.15 -6.59
CA VAL A 328 15.52 -14.55 -5.92
C VAL A 328 15.18 -14.23 -4.46
N SER A 329 16.11 -14.49 -3.56
CA SER A 329 16.03 -14.13 -2.14
C SER A 329 17.07 -13.07 -1.76
N MET A 330 16.63 -11.94 -1.22
CA MET A 330 17.48 -10.94 -0.57
C MET A 330 17.37 -11.08 0.95
N VAL A 331 18.51 -11.22 1.62
CA VAL A 331 18.62 -11.51 3.05
C VAL A 331 19.25 -10.32 3.77
N GLU A 332 18.69 -9.93 4.92
CA GLU A 332 19.28 -8.91 5.79
C GLU A 332 20.49 -9.47 6.57
N THR A 333 21.49 -8.63 6.85
CA THR A 333 22.65 -9.03 7.66
C THR A 333 22.97 -8.09 8.82
N LYS A 334 22.33 -6.92 8.91
CA LYS A 334 22.48 -6.00 10.06
C LYS A 334 21.33 -6.15 11.06
N LEU A 335 21.67 -6.00 12.33
CA LEU A 335 20.70 -6.03 13.42
C LEU A 335 19.72 -4.86 13.31
N SER A 336 18.44 -5.14 13.49
CA SER A 336 17.39 -4.13 13.65
C SER A 336 17.18 -3.79 15.12
N ASN A 337 16.75 -2.57 15.41
CA ASN A 337 16.27 -2.20 16.74
C ASN A 337 14.92 -2.89 16.99
N LEU A 338 14.81 -3.60 18.11
CA LEU A 338 13.60 -4.30 18.55
C LEU A 338 12.97 -3.55 19.73
N ILE A 339 12.08 -4.22 20.49
CA ILE A 339 11.46 -3.59 21.66
C ILE A 339 12.52 -3.29 22.73
N GLY A 340 12.47 -2.08 23.28
CA GLY A 340 13.41 -1.61 24.30
C GLY A 340 14.81 -1.34 23.73
N ARG A 341 15.84 -1.90 24.37
CA ARG A 341 17.24 -1.79 23.94
C ARG A 341 17.74 -3.02 23.15
N ALA A 342 16.86 -3.99 22.90
CA ALA A 342 17.23 -5.22 22.21
C ALA A 342 17.51 -4.94 20.72
N ARG A 343 18.47 -5.68 20.17
CA ARG A 343 18.81 -5.69 18.75
C ARG A 343 18.91 -7.12 18.26
N GLY A 344 18.47 -7.38 17.04
CA GLY A 344 18.47 -8.73 16.47
C GLY A 344 18.20 -8.74 14.97
N ILE A 345 18.54 -9.86 14.33
CA ILE A 345 18.14 -10.13 12.93
C ILE A 345 16.66 -10.50 12.92
N VAL A 346 15.83 -9.68 12.27
CA VAL A 346 14.37 -9.87 12.32
C VAL A 346 13.97 -11.16 11.61
N VAL A 347 14.61 -11.49 10.49
CA VAL A 347 14.40 -12.75 9.76
C VAL A 347 15.76 -13.41 9.53
N PRO A 348 16.07 -14.50 10.26
CA PRO A 348 17.31 -15.23 10.06
C PRO A 348 17.48 -15.73 8.62
N THR A 349 18.71 -15.85 8.15
CA THR A 349 19.04 -16.35 6.81
C THR A 349 18.33 -17.66 6.47
N GLN A 350 18.26 -18.60 7.43
CA GLN A 350 17.62 -19.90 7.24
C GLN A 350 16.12 -19.80 6.96
N SER A 351 15.48 -18.69 7.34
CA SER A 351 14.06 -18.42 7.06
C SER A 351 13.88 -17.48 5.86
N ALA A 352 14.82 -16.55 5.63
CA ALA A 352 14.79 -15.59 4.54
C ALA A 352 15.12 -16.19 3.16
N VAL A 353 15.91 -17.27 3.13
CA VAL A 353 16.30 -17.96 1.90
C VAL A 353 15.19 -18.91 1.48
N TYR A 354 14.68 -18.72 0.26
CA TYR A 354 13.82 -19.70 -0.38
C TYR A 354 14.67 -20.87 -0.91
N GLU A 355 14.11 -22.07 -0.92
CA GLU A 355 14.83 -23.32 -1.23
C GLU A 355 15.34 -23.40 -2.68
N ARG A 356 14.91 -22.48 -3.54
CA ARG A 356 15.34 -22.35 -4.94
C ARG A 356 15.68 -20.91 -5.28
N GLY A 357 16.59 -20.75 -6.26
CA GLY A 357 16.91 -19.45 -6.84
C GLY A 357 18.19 -18.84 -6.30
N ALA A 358 18.52 -17.65 -6.78
CA ALA A 358 19.72 -16.94 -6.34
C ALA A 358 19.50 -16.28 -4.98
N VAL A 359 20.55 -16.24 -4.17
CA VAL A 359 20.53 -15.65 -2.82
C VAL A 359 21.54 -14.52 -2.75
N TYR A 360 21.10 -13.37 -2.25
CA TYR A 360 21.94 -12.19 -2.06
C TYR A 360 21.86 -11.71 -0.61
N HIS A 361 23.02 -11.60 0.04
CA HIS A 361 23.15 -11.02 1.36
C HIS A 361 23.34 -9.51 1.23
N ILE A 362 22.44 -8.74 1.82
CA ILE A 362 22.44 -7.28 1.75
C ILE A 362 22.81 -6.74 3.13
N GLU A 363 23.82 -5.87 3.16
CA GLU A 363 24.39 -5.29 4.38
C GLU A 363 23.51 -4.20 5.02
N GLU A 364 22.25 -4.54 5.27
CA GLU A 364 21.20 -3.65 5.75
C GLU A 364 20.36 -4.31 6.84
N ALA A 365 19.66 -3.46 7.59
CA ALA A 365 18.67 -3.88 8.58
C ALA A 365 17.31 -4.17 7.90
N HIS A 366 16.46 -4.99 8.52
CA HIS A 366 15.16 -5.47 8.00
C HIS A 366 14.28 -4.42 7.31
N HIS A 367 14.23 -3.20 7.84
CA HIS A 367 13.37 -2.14 7.33
C HIS A 367 14.00 -1.33 6.20
N ASN A 368 15.31 -1.52 5.94
CA ASN A 368 16.10 -0.82 4.93
C ASN A 368 16.60 -1.75 3.81
N VAL A 369 16.56 -3.06 3.98
CA VAL A 369 16.98 -4.02 2.94
C VAL A 369 16.21 -3.87 1.61
N CYS A 370 14.96 -3.37 1.67
CA CYS A 370 14.13 -3.05 0.51
C CYS A 370 14.22 -1.57 0.06
N LYS A 371 15.13 -0.79 0.67
CA LYS A 371 15.30 0.65 0.45
C LYS A 371 16.72 0.94 0.00
N PRO A 372 17.03 0.75 -1.30
CA PRO A 372 18.22 1.30 -1.90
C PRO A 372 18.50 2.73 -1.42
N SER A 373 19.75 2.99 -1.04
CA SER A 373 20.22 4.34 -0.71
C SER A 373 20.39 5.21 -1.94
N GLU A 374 20.75 4.60 -3.07
CA GLU A 374 21.06 5.24 -4.35
C GLU A 374 21.01 4.21 -5.48
N ARG A 375 21.03 4.68 -6.73
CA ARG A 375 20.99 3.85 -7.95
C ARG A 375 22.24 2.99 -8.16
N SER A 376 23.36 3.31 -7.51
CA SER A 376 24.57 2.48 -7.51
C SER A 376 24.60 1.44 -6.37
N SER A 377 23.59 1.44 -5.48
CA SER A 377 23.61 0.55 -4.32
C SER A 377 23.51 -0.94 -4.72
N PRO A 378 24.20 -1.85 -4.01
CA PRO A 378 24.15 -3.28 -4.30
C PRO A 378 22.72 -3.85 -4.29
N ALA A 379 21.89 -3.40 -3.35
CA ALA A 379 20.48 -3.81 -3.27
C ALA A 379 19.70 -3.47 -4.55
N TYR A 380 19.92 -2.28 -5.12
CA TYR A 380 19.28 -1.90 -6.37
C TYR A 380 19.82 -2.69 -7.56
N GLY A 381 21.13 -2.97 -7.59
CA GLY A 381 21.74 -3.83 -8.61
C GLY A 381 21.12 -5.24 -8.66
N VAL A 382 20.85 -5.83 -7.50
CA VAL A 382 20.13 -7.12 -7.41
C VAL A 382 18.73 -7.02 -8.00
N VAL A 383 17.98 -5.98 -7.66
CA VAL A 383 16.63 -5.74 -8.19
C VAL A 383 16.65 -5.60 -9.72
N LEU A 384 17.60 -4.83 -10.27
CA LEU A 384 17.72 -4.64 -11.72
C LEU A 384 18.01 -5.95 -12.45
N ASN A 385 18.94 -6.75 -11.95
CA ASN A 385 19.28 -8.05 -12.55
C ASN A 385 18.08 -8.99 -12.50
N PHE A 386 17.42 -9.09 -11.35
CA PHE A 386 16.20 -9.89 -11.19
C PHE A 386 15.09 -9.49 -12.19
N ILE A 387 14.83 -8.18 -12.37
CA ILE A 387 13.81 -7.73 -13.31
C ILE A 387 14.23 -8.02 -14.75
N ARG A 388 15.50 -7.82 -15.11
CA ARG A 388 16.03 -8.13 -16.45
C ARG A 388 15.88 -9.60 -16.79
N ASP A 389 16.25 -10.49 -15.86
CA ASP A 389 16.10 -11.94 -16.03
C ASP A 389 14.63 -12.32 -16.19
N SER A 390 13.75 -11.75 -15.35
CA SER A 390 12.30 -11.99 -15.42
C SER A 390 11.69 -11.49 -16.74
N ILE A 391 12.15 -10.35 -17.26
CA ILE A 391 11.73 -9.80 -18.55
C ILE A 391 12.18 -10.70 -19.71
N GLN A 392 13.38 -11.28 -19.63
CA GLN A 392 13.82 -12.26 -20.65
C GLN A 392 12.90 -13.47 -20.70
N GLU A 393 12.50 -14.00 -19.54
CA GLU A 393 11.51 -15.10 -19.46
C GLU A 393 10.13 -14.69 -19.97
N ALA A 394 9.68 -13.46 -19.68
CA ALA A 394 8.44 -12.91 -20.23
C ALA A 394 8.44 -12.84 -21.77
N LYS A 395 9.58 -12.47 -22.38
CA LYS A 395 9.74 -12.45 -23.85
C LYS A 395 9.65 -13.86 -24.44
N LYS A 396 10.26 -14.85 -23.79
CA LYS A 396 10.17 -16.27 -24.21
C LYS A 396 8.73 -16.76 -24.21
N MET A 397 7.96 -16.46 -23.16
CA MET A 397 6.55 -16.86 -23.07
C MET A 397 5.67 -16.26 -24.19
N LYS A 398 5.97 -15.05 -24.67
CA LYS A 398 5.24 -14.44 -25.79
C LYS A 398 5.54 -15.10 -27.13
N ASN A 399 6.77 -15.57 -27.35
CA ASN A 399 7.19 -16.17 -28.62
C ASN A 399 6.70 -17.62 -28.82
N VAL A 400 6.09 -18.23 -27.79
CA VAL A 400 5.55 -19.61 -27.82
C VAL A 400 4.05 -19.63 -28.18
N LYS A 401 3.41 -18.46 -28.26
CA LYS A 401 2.03 -18.28 -28.73
C LYS A 401 2.02 -17.67 -30.13
#